data_AF-A0A2V8SXD0-F1
#
_entry.id   AF-A0A2V8SXD0-F1
#
_cell.length_a   1.000
_cell.length_b   1.000
_cell.length_c   1.000
_cell.angle_alpha   90.00
_cell.angle_beta   90.00
_cell.angle_gamma   90.00
#
_symmetry.space_group_name_H-M   'P 1'
#
loop_
_entity.id
_entity.type
_entity.pdbx_description
1 polymer ?
#
loop_
_entity_poly.entity_id
_entity_poly.type
_entity_poly.pdbx_seq_one_letter_code
_entity_poly.pdbx_strand_id
1 'polypeptide(L)'
;MLRSLLTFSLVKSLDKVQVLGNSVSPMARKWLIEMENLTQQLRQGQLKNIEWQGHIESLLSRVDLKDLLSAIDFDRLAKTAVFPEDHESAEDVDFSHNEGLPADLSFAPYFYAMKRGTAIVPHGHRNMASMHMMLKGQAHCWQFERVSDEVQYLTIKPDVDKVLEVGAVTTVSDQRDNIHWFKALSEPVFMFNIGVFRINPSQAFNGRDCIDPLGGEKLKDGLIRARRIELKEAYKLYGKS
;
A
#
# COMPACT_ATOMS: atom_id res chain seq x y z
N MET A 1 26.94 -27.60 -20.14
CA MET A 1 26.23 -26.33 -19.89
C MET A 1 25.14 -26.60 -18.85
N LEU A 2 25.41 -26.35 -17.58
CA LEU A 2 24.49 -26.59 -16.46
C LEU A 2 23.62 -25.33 -16.26
N ARG A 3 22.38 -25.34 -16.76
CA ARG A 3 21.33 -24.38 -16.38
C ARG A 3 20.48 -25.04 -15.30
N SER A 4 20.83 -24.86 -14.03
CA SER A 4 20.04 -25.31 -12.88
C SER A 4 20.66 -24.76 -11.60
N LEU A 5 20.27 -23.53 -11.22
CA LEU A 5 20.40 -22.92 -9.87
C LEU A 5 19.69 -21.54 -9.90
N LEU A 6 18.42 -21.53 -10.32
CA LEU A 6 17.60 -20.31 -10.46
C LEU A 6 16.36 -20.42 -9.55
N THR A 7 16.53 -20.25 -8.24
CA THR A 7 15.40 -20.19 -7.30
C THR A 7 15.74 -19.49 -5.98
N PHE A 8 16.00 -18.17 -5.96
CA PHE A 8 16.20 -17.42 -4.69
C PHE A 8 15.87 -15.94 -4.87
N SER A 9 14.70 -15.44 -4.48
CA SER A 9 14.37 -14.07 -4.92
C SER A 9 13.46 -13.15 -4.10
N LEU A 10 12.46 -13.60 -3.36
CA LEU A 10 11.58 -12.62 -2.70
C LEU A 10 11.94 -12.38 -1.24
N VAL A 11 13.09 -12.94 -0.83
CA VAL A 11 13.14 -13.68 0.42
C VAL A 11 14.18 -13.15 1.42
N LYS A 12 15.09 -12.26 1.04
CA LYS A 12 15.88 -11.58 2.09
C LYS A 12 15.06 -10.55 2.88
N SER A 13 13.87 -10.15 2.38
CA SER A 13 13.25 -8.87 2.74
C SER A 13 11.91 -9.01 3.46
N LEU A 14 11.89 -9.78 4.56
CA LEU A 14 10.93 -9.65 5.66
C LEU A 14 11.67 -9.74 7.02
N ASP A 15 12.93 -9.30 7.06
CA ASP A 15 13.86 -9.63 8.14
C ASP A 15 13.72 -8.75 9.40
N LYS A 16 12.60 -8.92 10.09
CA LYS A 16 12.51 -8.89 11.57
C LYS A 16 11.89 -10.16 12.16
N VAL A 17 11.78 -11.24 11.36
CA VAL A 17 11.25 -12.55 11.80
C VAL A 17 12.28 -13.70 11.68
N GLN A 18 13.58 -13.38 11.49
CA GLN A 18 14.67 -14.36 11.32
C GLN A 18 14.34 -15.43 10.26
N VAL A 19 13.86 -14.98 9.11
CA VAL A 19 13.32 -15.91 8.13
C VAL A 19 14.37 -16.46 7.18
N LEU A 20 15.23 -15.70 6.47
CA LEU A 20 16.08 -16.34 5.44
C LEU A 20 17.41 -15.64 5.08
N GLY A 21 18.35 -16.44 4.56
CA GLY A 21 19.63 -16.03 3.99
C GLY A 21 19.58 -15.70 2.47
N ASN A 22 20.18 -14.56 2.13
CA ASN A 22 20.78 -14.05 0.87
C ASN A 22 20.07 -14.14 -0.52
N SER A 23 19.69 -12.93 -0.98
CA SER A 23 19.48 -12.38 -2.36
C SER A 23 18.06 -12.32 -2.95
N VAL A 24 17.74 -11.15 -3.56
CA VAL A 24 16.49 -10.83 -4.28
C VAL A 24 16.63 -11.16 -5.78
N SER A 25 15.58 -11.58 -6.52
CA SER A 25 15.77 -11.86 -7.96
C SER A 25 16.25 -10.60 -8.65
N PRO A 26 17.03 -10.75 -9.73
CA PRO A 26 17.37 -9.63 -10.60
C PRO A 26 16.15 -8.81 -11.04
N MET A 27 14.97 -9.43 -11.22
CA MET A 27 13.75 -8.75 -11.63
C MET A 27 13.11 -7.92 -10.51
N ALA A 28 12.93 -8.48 -9.31
CA ALA A 28 12.41 -7.76 -8.16
C ALA A 28 13.36 -6.62 -7.73
N ARG A 29 14.68 -6.85 -7.83
CA ARG A 29 15.70 -5.83 -7.57
C ARG A 29 15.60 -4.66 -8.53
N LYS A 30 15.48 -4.93 -9.85
CA LYS A 30 15.32 -3.90 -10.87
C LYS A 30 14.09 -3.03 -10.60
N TRP A 31 12.98 -3.65 -10.23
CA TRP A 31 11.76 -2.95 -9.86
C TRP A 31 11.97 -2.00 -8.66
N LEU A 32 12.57 -2.49 -7.58
CA LEU A 32 12.84 -1.64 -6.39
C LEU A 32 13.74 -0.45 -6.74
N ILE A 33 14.74 -0.64 -7.60
CA ILE A 33 15.62 0.43 -8.07
C ILE A 33 14.83 1.47 -8.88
N GLU A 34 13.97 1.02 -9.81
CA GLU A 34 13.15 1.93 -10.61
C GLU A 34 12.13 2.70 -9.74
N MET A 35 11.51 2.02 -8.78
CA MET A 35 10.61 2.62 -7.79
C MET A 35 11.32 3.66 -6.92
N GLU A 36 12.55 3.36 -6.46
CA GLU A 36 13.38 4.30 -5.70
C GLU A 36 13.72 5.53 -6.55
N ASN A 37 14.16 5.34 -7.80
CA ASN A 37 14.45 6.46 -8.70
C ASN A 37 13.24 7.35 -8.97
N LEU A 38 12.06 6.76 -9.19
CA LEU A 38 10.81 7.52 -9.37
C LEU A 38 10.44 8.29 -8.09
N THR A 39 10.62 7.65 -6.93
CA THR A 39 10.30 8.27 -5.64
C THR A 39 11.29 9.38 -5.28
N GLN A 40 12.57 9.24 -5.61
CA GLN A 40 13.56 10.31 -5.46
C GLN A 40 13.18 11.54 -6.29
N GLN A 41 12.79 11.35 -7.55
CA GLN A 41 12.32 12.44 -8.40
C GLN A 41 11.08 13.12 -7.82
N LEU A 42 10.13 12.36 -7.28
CA LEU A 42 8.97 12.90 -6.56
C LEU A 42 9.41 13.76 -5.36
N ARG A 43 10.30 13.25 -4.49
CA ARG A 43 10.81 13.99 -3.32
C ARG A 43 11.58 15.25 -3.68
N GLN A 44 12.26 15.24 -4.83
CA GLN A 44 13.02 16.38 -5.34
C GLN A 44 12.13 17.39 -6.09
N GLY A 45 10.81 17.16 -6.17
CA GLY A 45 9.87 18.02 -6.89
C GLY A 45 10.00 17.97 -8.41
N GLN A 46 10.68 16.94 -8.94
CA GLN A 46 10.86 16.71 -10.38
C GLN A 46 9.68 15.94 -10.99
N LEU A 47 8.94 15.19 -10.17
CA LEU A 47 7.66 14.56 -10.53
C LEU A 47 6.54 15.08 -9.63
N LYS A 48 5.34 15.25 -10.20
CA LYS A 48 4.12 15.46 -9.43
C LYS A 48 3.57 14.13 -8.91
N ASN A 49 2.71 14.18 -7.90
CA ASN A 49 2.08 12.99 -7.32
C ASN A 49 1.35 12.15 -8.37
N ILE A 50 0.56 12.78 -9.25
CA ILE A 50 -0.20 12.07 -10.30
C ILE A 50 0.74 11.36 -11.29
N GLU A 51 1.86 11.99 -11.65
CA GLU A 51 2.85 11.42 -12.56
C GLU A 51 3.55 10.22 -11.91
N TRP A 52 3.96 10.37 -10.64
CA TRP A 52 4.53 9.27 -9.86
C TRP A 52 3.57 8.08 -9.78
N GLN A 53 2.28 8.31 -9.48
CA GLN A 53 1.28 7.25 -9.44
C GLN A 53 1.19 6.51 -10.77
N GLY A 54 1.05 7.23 -11.89
CA GLY A 54 0.98 6.62 -13.22
C GLY A 54 2.25 5.83 -13.59
N HIS A 55 3.43 6.33 -13.19
CA HIS A 55 4.68 5.60 -13.40
C HIS A 55 4.78 4.33 -12.56
N ILE A 56 4.36 4.36 -11.29
CA ILE A 56 4.35 3.18 -10.41
C ILE A 56 3.34 2.13 -10.91
N GLU A 57 2.14 2.54 -11.28
CA GLU A 57 1.12 1.67 -11.87
C GLU A 57 1.65 1.00 -13.15
N SER A 58 2.24 1.79 -14.06
CA SER A 58 2.80 1.26 -15.30
C SER A 58 4.04 0.40 -15.08
N LEU A 59 4.86 0.68 -14.06
CA LEU A 59 6.01 -0.14 -13.72
C LEU A 59 5.54 -1.53 -13.30
N LEU A 60 4.53 -1.59 -12.44
CA LEU A 60 4.02 -2.82 -11.87
C LEU A 60 3.14 -3.63 -12.83
N SER A 61 2.45 -2.99 -13.76
CA SER A 61 1.65 -3.68 -14.78
C SER A 61 2.49 -4.45 -15.81
N ARG A 62 3.79 -4.13 -15.94
CA ARG A 62 4.70 -4.73 -16.93
C ARG A 62 5.47 -5.94 -16.38
N VAL A 63 5.33 -6.24 -15.10
CA VAL A 63 6.11 -7.29 -14.44
C VAL A 63 5.40 -8.63 -14.60
N ASP A 64 6.17 -9.67 -14.93
CA ASP A 64 5.70 -11.05 -14.73
C ASP A 64 5.70 -11.33 -13.22
N LEU A 65 4.59 -10.98 -12.57
CA LEU A 65 4.38 -11.18 -11.14
C LEU A 65 4.46 -12.65 -10.76
N LYS A 66 4.35 -13.59 -11.70
CA LYS A 66 4.44 -15.02 -11.42
C LYS A 66 5.78 -15.39 -10.80
N ASP A 67 6.88 -14.88 -11.35
CA ASP A 67 8.23 -15.17 -10.83
C ASP A 67 8.42 -14.56 -9.44
N LEU A 68 7.93 -13.33 -9.24
CA LEU A 68 7.91 -12.66 -7.95
C LEU A 68 7.14 -13.52 -6.93
N LEU A 69 5.87 -13.78 -7.17
CA LEU A 69 4.98 -14.52 -6.27
C LEU A 69 5.51 -15.94 -6.00
N SER A 70 6.08 -16.63 -6.99
CA SER A 70 6.65 -17.96 -6.82
C SER A 70 7.86 -17.99 -5.86
N ALA A 71 8.49 -16.83 -5.65
CA ALA A 71 9.64 -16.71 -4.78
C ALA A 71 9.27 -16.33 -3.33
N ILE A 72 7.99 -16.09 -3.00
CA ILE A 72 7.50 -15.99 -1.60
C ILE A 72 7.18 -17.37 -1.06
N ASP A 73 7.72 -17.68 0.12
CA ASP A 73 7.24 -18.79 0.96
C ASP A 73 5.98 -18.36 1.73
N PHE A 74 4.82 -18.44 1.05
CA PHE A 74 3.55 -17.99 1.62
C PHE A 74 3.08 -18.83 2.80
N ASP A 75 3.50 -20.10 2.87
CA ASP A 75 3.12 -20.99 3.95
C ASP A 75 3.87 -20.63 5.23
N ARG A 76 5.13 -20.22 5.11
CA ARG A 76 5.87 -19.66 6.24
C ARG A 76 5.29 -18.32 6.67
N LEU A 77 4.98 -17.41 5.76
CA LEU A 77 4.37 -16.12 6.10
C LEU A 77 3.05 -16.27 6.82
N ALA A 78 2.19 -17.19 6.38
CA ALA A 78 0.92 -17.46 7.06
C ALA A 78 1.10 -17.94 8.52
N LYS A 79 2.24 -18.55 8.85
CA LYS A 79 2.52 -19.04 10.21
C LYS A 79 3.19 -17.99 11.10
N THR A 80 3.87 -17.00 10.51
CA THR A 80 4.71 -16.06 11.26
C THR A 80 4.21 -14.63 11.27
N ALA A 81 3.38 -14.24 10.29
CA ALA A 81 2.83 -12.90 10.21
C ALA A 81 1.92 -12.61 11.41
N VAL A 82 1.94 -11.35 11.86
CA VAL A 82 0.99 -10.88 12.86
C VAL A 82 -0.34 -10.61 12.19
N PHE A 83 -1.42 -11.14 12.78
CA PHE A 83 -2.79 -10.94 12.33
C PHE A 83 -3.61 -10.28 13.45
N PRO A 84 -3.70 -8.94 13.47
CA PRO A 84 -4.57 -8.24 14.40
C PRO A 84 -6.01 -8.70 14.23
N GLU A 85 -6.78 -8.58 15.31
CA GLU A 85 -8.17 -8.96 15.27
C GLU A 85 -8.98 -7.98 14.42
N ASP A 86 -8.76 -6.68 14.54
CA ASP A 86 -9.66 -5.64 14.03
C ASP A 86 -9.03 -4.69 13.00
N HIS A 87 -7.88 -5.04 12.42
CA HIS A 87 -7.21 -4.24 11.39
C HIS A 87 -6.12 -5.03 10.67
N GLU A 88 -5.38 -4.38 9.76
CA GLU A 88 -4.16 -4.90 9.16
C GLU A 88 -2.98 -4.90 10.15
N SER A 89 -2.07 -5.86 10.03
CA SER A 89 -0.70 -5.60 10.51
C SER A 89 0.04 -4.67 9.55
N ALA A 90 1.04 -3.97 10.08
CA ALA A 90 1.93 -3.12 9.31
C ALA A 90 3.37 -3.36 9.74
N GLU A 91 4.03 -4.34 9.11
CA GLU A 91 5.41 -4.70 9.40
C GLU A 91 6.37 -4.00 8.43
N ASP A 92 7.43 -3.37 8.95
CA ASP A 92 8.47 -2.76 8.13
C ASP A 92 9.21 -3.82 7.32
N VAL A 93 9.56 -3.48 6.07
CA VAL A 93 10.39 -4.32 5.22
C VAL A 93 11.78 -3.73 5.07
N ASP A 94 12.82 -4.51 5.34
CA ASP A 94 14.19 -4.03 5.15
C ASP A 94 14.76 -4.45 3.77
N PHE A 95 15.15 -3.44 2.98
CA PHE A 95 15.85 -3.62 1.72
C PHE A 95 17.28 -3.08 1.73
N SER A 96 17.78 -2.53 2.84
CA SER A 96 19.08 -1.83 2.97
C SER A 96 20.30 -2.67 2.55
N HIS A 97 20.17 -3.99 2.53
CA HIS A 97 21.24 -4.93 2.16
C HIS A 97 21.17 -5.44 0.72
N ASN A 98 20.43 -4.78 -0.17
CA ASN A 98 20.30 -5.18 -1.57
C ASN A 98 21.22 -4.36 -2.49
N GLU A 99 21.92 -5.08 -3.38
CA GLU A 99 22.81 -4.47 -4.38
C GLU A 99 22.05 -3.46 -5.26
N GLY A 100 22.60 -2.26 -5.41
CA GLY A 100 22.04 -1.20 -6.26
C GLY A 100 20.95 -0.35 -5.61
N LEU A 101 20.54 -0.64 -4.37
CA LEU A 101 19.70 0.25 -3.57
C LEU A 101 20.54 1.07 -2.58
N PRO A 102 20.11 2.30 -2.25
CA PRO A 102 20.71 3.05 -1.16
C PRO A 102 20.41 2.38 0.20
N ALA A 103 21.20 2.72 1.22
CA ALA A 103 20.94 2.26 2.59
C ALA A 103 19.60 2.78 3.14
N ASP A 104 19.28 4.03 2.81
CA ASP A 104 18.01 4.68 3.14
C ASP A 104 17.20 4.89 1.86
N LEU A 105 15.99 4.32 1.84
CA LEU A 105 15.05 4.47 0.73
C LEU A 105 14.26 5.79 0.84
N SER A 106 13.84 6.30 -0.31
CA SER A 106 12.97 7.47 -0.43
C SER A 106 11.50 7.17 -0.10
N PHE A 107 11.17 5.89 0.08
CA PHE A 107 9.88 5.39 0.56
C PHE A 107 10.08 4.44 1.74
N ALA A 108 9.06 4.32 2.58
CA ALA A 108 8.98 3.30 3.61
C ALA A 108 8.19 2.10 3.07
N PRO A 109 8.80 0.91 2.95
CA PRO A 109 8.11 -0.29 2.52
C PRO A 109 7.47 -1.04 3.71
N TYR A 110 6.31 -1.62 3.47
CA TYR A 110 5.55 -2.36 4.46
C TYR A 110 4.97 -3.65 3.91
N PHE A 111 4.89 -4.65 4.77
CA PHE A 111 4.14 -5.88 4.56
C PHE A 111 2.90 -5.88 5.45
N TYR A 112 1.72 -5.98 4.83
CA TYR A 112 0.46 -6.01 5.55
C TYR A 112 -0.15 -7.40 5.49
N ALA A 113 -0.66 -7.88 6.63
CA ALA A 113 -1.42 -9.11 6.74
C ALA A 113 -2.80 -8.85 7.37
N MET A 114 -3.83 -9.51 6.84
CA MET A 114 -5.20 -9.38 7.30
C MET A 114 -5.88 -10.75 7.40
N LYS A 115 -6.75 -10.89 8.40
CA LYS A 115 -7.71 -12.01 8.50
C LYS A 115 -8.93 -11.69 7.64
N ARG A 116 -9.74 -12.72 7.34
CA ARG A 116 -11.00 -12.47 6.63
C ARG A 116 -11.87 -11.52 7.44
N GLY A 117 -12.45 -10.53 6.76
CA GLY A 117 -13.34 -9.55 7.36
C GLY A 117 -12.63 -8.38 8.03
N THR A 118 -11.30 -8.42 8.21
CA THR A 118 -10.57 -7.26 8.72
C THR A 118 -10.30 -6.24 7.63
N ALA A 119 -9.98 -5.01 8.03
CA ALA A 119 -9.84 -3.91 7.09
C ALA A 119 -8.65 -3.00 7.37
N ILE A 120 -8.08 -2.50 6.29
CA ILE A 120 -7.38 -1.21 6.29
C ILE A 120 -8.46 -0.15 6.23
N VAL A 121 -8.79 0.42 7.39
CA VAL A 121 -9.94 1.32 7.59
C VAL A 121 -9.90 2.56 6.69
N PRO A 122 -11.06 3.18 6.35
CA PRO A 122 -11.12 4.33 5.46
C PRO A 122 -10.27 5.52 5.95
N HIS A 123 -9.27 5.90 5.16
CA HIS A 123 -8.44 7.08 5.45
C HIS A 123 -7.87 7.74 4.19
N GLY A 124 -7.73 9.06 4.27
CA GLY A 124 -7.07 9.89 3.26
C GLY A 124 -5.62 10.22 3.59
N HIS A 125 -4.85 10.61 2.58
CA HIS A 125 -3.43 10.96 2.71
C HIS A 125 -3.24 12.47 2.70
N ARG A 126 -2.32 12.98 3.54
CA ARG A 126 -1.87 14.37 3.48
C ARG A 126 -0.36 14.44 3.42
N ASN A 127 0.13 15.20 2.45
CA ASN A 127 1.54 15.34 2.12
C ASN A 127 2.21 13.95 1.97
N MET A 128 1.47 13.02 1.34
CA MET A 128 1.83 11.62 1.25
C MET A 128 1.28 10.98 -0.02
N ALA A 129 1.99 9.97 -0.51
CA ALA A 129 1.52 9.03 -1.52
C ALA A 129 1.78 7.60 -1.04
N SER A 130 0.96 6.64 -1.45
CA SER A 130 1.25 5.23 -1.23
C SER A 130 0.85 4.37 -2.42
N MET A 131 1.42 3.17 -2.46
CA MET A 131 1.05 2.10 -3.38
C MET A 131 0.75 0.85 -2.57
N HIS A 132 -0.22 0.07 -3.02
CA HIS A 132 -0.64 -1.20 -2.42
C HIS A 132 -0.75 -2.26 -3.51
N MET A 133 -0.08 -3.39 -3.32
CA MET A 133 -0.11 -4.54 -4.22
C MET A 133 -0.60 -5.79 -3.48
N MET A 134 -1.58 -6.48 -4.06
CA MET A 134 -2.05 -7.77 -3.56
C MET A 134 -1.02 -8.87 -3.85
N LEU A 135 -0.55 -9.56 -2.81
CA LEU A 135 0.38 -10.70 -2.93
C LEU A 135 -0.33 -12.05 -2.74
N LYS A 136 -1.33 -12.11 -1.86
CA LYS A 136 -2.11 -13.32 -1.59
C LYS A 136 -3.53 -12.94 -1.16
N GLY A 137 -4.49 -13.78 -1.53
CA GLY A 137 -5.89 -13.60 -1.14
C GLY A 137 -6.61 -12.55 -1.98
N GLN A 138 -7.72 -12.06 -1.45
CA GLN A 138 -8.65 -11.13 -2.09
C GLN A 138 -9.10 -10.08 -1.09
N ALA A 139 -9.18 -8.83 -1.52
CA ALA A 139 -9.73 -7.75 -0.72
C ALA A 139 -10.68 -6.91 -1.57
N HIS A 140 -11.76 -6.43 -0.97
CA HIS A 140 -12.57 -5.39 -1.59
C HIS A 140 -11.89 -4.05 -1.39
N CYS A 141 -11.79 -3.25 -2.45
CA CYS A 141 -11.17 -1.94 -2.43
C CYS A 141 -12.19 -0.87 -2.81
N TRP A 142 -12.30 0.12 -1.95
CA TRP A 142 -12.94 1.39 -2.25
C TRP A 142 -11.89 2.48 -2.31
N GLN A 143 -11.94 3.33 -3.34
CA GLN A 143 -11.18 4.58 -3.37
C GLN A 143 -12.10 5.76 -3.61
N PHE A 144 -11.74 6.89 -3.02
CA PHE A 144 -12.47 8.14 -3.15
C PHE A 144 -11.51 9.27 -3.49
N GLU A 145 -11.96 10.11 -4.40
CA GLU A 145 -11.37 11.43 -4.59
C GLU A 145 -11.73 12.33 -3.41
N ARG A 146 -10.77 13.18 -3.02
CA ARG A 146 -10.98 14.20 -2.02
C ARG A 146 -11.26 15.53 -2.71
N VAL A 147 -12.48 16.03 -2.52
CA VAL A 147 -12.99 17.19 -3.24
C VAL A 147 -12.78 18.49 -2.45
N SER A 148 -13.07 18.48 -1.15
CA SER A 148 -12.88 19.65 -0.30
C SER A 148 -12.74 19.31 1.18
N ASP A 149 -12.25 20.29 1.93
CA ASP A 149 -11.90 20.19 3.33
C ASP A 149 -12.72 21.14 4.20
N GLU A 150 -13.30 20.60 5.27
CA GLU A 150 -13.83 21.36 6.40
C GLU A 150 -13.09 20.94 7.68
N VAL A 151 -13.36 21.56 8.83
CA VAL A 151 -12.64 21.20 10.09
C VAL A 151 -12.98 19.78 10.56
N GLN A 152 -14.25 19.39 10.48
CA GLN A 152 -14.74 18.09 10.97
C GLN A 152 -15.17 17.14 9.85
N TYR A 153 -15.12 17.58 8.59
CA TYR A 153 -15.66 16.83 7.46
C TYR A 153 -14.71 16.90 6.26
N LEU A 154 -14.78 15.89 5.40
CA LEU A 154 -14.27 15.89 4.05
C LEU A 154 -15.44 15.72 3.08
N THR A 155 -15.44 16.49 1.99
CA THR A 155 -16.29 16.14 0.84
C THR A 155 -15.50 15.20 -0.05
N ILE A 156 -16.06 14.03 -0.32
CA ILE A 156 -15.41 12.95 -1.08
C ILE A 156 -16.30 12.52 -2.24
N LYS A 157 -15.68 11.95 -3.27
CA LYS A 157 -16.39 11.38 -4.41
C LYS A 157 -15.92 9.94 -4.62
N PRO A 158 -16.80 8.93 -4.63
CA PRO A 158 -16.42 7.57 -4.97
C PRO A 158 -15.78 7.50 -6.36
N ASP A 159 -14.71 6.73 -6.49
CA ASP A 159 -14.00 6.50 -7.76
C ASP A 159 -13.86 5.00 -8.07
N VAL A 160 -13.29 4.24 -7.14
CA VAL A 160 -13.09 2.79 -7.28
C VAL A 160 -14.00 2.04 -6.31
N ASP A 161 -14.63 0.98 -6.81
CA ASP A 161 -15.39 -0.01 -6.04
C ASP A 161 -15.23 -1.38 -6.73
N LYS A 162 -14.26 -2.19 -6.26
CA LYS A 162 -13.95 -3.48 -6.90
C LYS A 162 -13.25 -4.46 -5.98
N VAL A 163 -13.35 -5.75 -6.31
CA VAL A 163 -12.52 -6.80 -5.72
C VAL A 163 -11.12 -6.75 -6.34
N LEU A 164 -10.09 -6.76 -5.51
CA LEU A 164 -8.69 -6.90 -5.88
C LEU A 164 -8.25 -8.35 -5.75
N GLU A 165 -7.69 -8.86 -6.84
CA GLU A 165 -7.05 -10.17 -6.94
C GLU A 165 -5.54 -10.06 -6.77
N VAL A 166 -4.87 -11.20 -6.62
CA VAL A 166 -3.41 -11.27 -6.60
C VAL A 166 -2.81 -10.55 -7.81
N GLY A 167 -1.85 -9.68 -7.53
CA GLY A 167 -1.17 -8.83 -8.51
C GLY A 167 -1.88 -7.51 -8.84
N ALA A 168 -3.09 -7.29 -8.35
CA ALA A 168 -3.73 -5.99 -8.47
C ALA A 168 -2.94 -4.92 -7.70
N VAL A 169 -2.84 -3.74 -8.30
CA VAL A 169 -2.13 -2.58 -7.76
C VAL A 169 -3.09 -1.41 -7.67
N THR A 170 -2.97 -0.66 -6.59
CA THR A 170 -3.62 0.63 -6.40
C THR A 170 -2.60 1.65 -5.89
N THR A 171 -2.78 2.90 -6.25
CA THR A 171 -2.01 4.02 -5.68
C THR A 171 -2.95 5.09 -5.17
N VAL A 172 -2.45 5.91 -4.25
CA VAL A 172 -3.18 7.04 -3.66
C VAL A 172 -2.21 8.20 -3.45
N SER A 173 -2.71 9.44 -3.55
CA SER A 173 -1.97 10.63 -3.14
C SER A 173 -2.90 11.79 -2.79
N ASP A 174 -2.34 12.91 -2.32
CA ASP A 174 -3.06 14.18 -2.13
C ASP A 174 -3.85 14.68 -3.36
N GLN A 175 -3.51 14.22 -4.58
CA GLN A 175 -4.04 14.78 -5.83
C GLN A 175 -4.99 13.86 -6.60
N ARG A 176 -4.97 12.55 -6.35
CA ARG A 176 -5.80 11.55 -7.03
C ARG A 176 -5.96 10.33 -6.13
N ASP A 177 -7.15 9.74 -6.11
CA ASP A 177 -7.50 8.55 -5.34
C ASP A 177 -7.15 8.68 -3.85
N ASN A 178 -7.31 9.87 -3.27
CA ASN A 178 -6.68 10.23 -1.99
C ASN A 178 -7.01 9.31 -0.82
N ILE A 179 -8.24 8.80 -0.81
CA ILE A 179 -8.78 7.99 0.27
C ILE A 179 -8.94 6.57 -0.23
N HIS A 180 -8.50 5.60 0.57
CA HIS A 180 -8.79 4.19 0.34
C HIS A 180 -9.43 3.53 1.54
N TRP A 181 -10.05 2.38 1.28
CA TRP A 181 -10.53 1.43 2.27
C TRP A 181 -10.40 0.03 1.66
N PHE A 182 -9.72 -0.87 2.35
CA PHE A 182 -9.62 -2.26 1.93
C PHE A 182 -10.27 -3.16 2.97
N LYS A 183 -11.11 -4.11 2.53
CA LYS A 183 -11.67 -5.15 3.40
C LYS A 183 -11.28 -6.53 2.89
N ALA A 184 -10.61 -7.31 3.72
CA ALA A 184 -10.20 -8.67 3.37
C ALA A 184 -11.42 -9.58 3.15
N LEU A 185 -11.48 -10.20 1.97
CA LEU A 185 -12.54 -11.14 1.58
C LEU A 185 -12.11 -12.60 1.76
N SER A 186 -10.82 -12.85 1.94
CA SER A 186 -10.26 -14.17 2.22
C SER A 186 -9.27 -14.14 3.38
N GLU A 187 -8.71 -15.30 3.73
CA GLU A 187 -7.68 -15.43 4.75
C GLU A 187 -6.64 -16.48 4.33
N PRO A 188 -5.34 -16.15 4.37
CA PRO A 188 -4.79 -14.83 4.66
C PRO A 188 -4.92 -13.87 3.45
N VAL A 189 -4.99 -12.57 3.73
CA VAL A 189 -4.67 -11.53 2.76
C VAL A 189 -3.29 -10.97 3.07
N PHE A 190 -2.44 -10.88 2.04
CA PHE A 190 -1.12 -10.26 2.13
C PHE A 190 -0.96 -9.17 1.09
N MET A 191 -0.39 -8.05 1.50
CA MET A 191 -0.13 -6.91 0.62
C MET A 191 1.30 -6.38 0.83
N PHE A 192 1.96 -6.02 -0.28
CA PHE A 192 3.15 -5.18 -0.24
C PHE A 192 2.74 -3.73 -0.46
N ASN A 193 3.24 -2.84 0.38
CA ASN A 193 2.86 -1.44 0.37
C ASN A 193 4.10 -0.57 0.48
N ILE A 194 4.02 0.64 -0.04
CA ILE A 194 5.03 1.68 0.24
C ILE A 194 4.33 2.97 0.63
N GLY A 195 4.93 3.72 1.55
CA GLY A 195 4.55 5.09 1.88
C GLY A 195 5.66 6.08 1.52
N VAL A 196 5.31 7.13 0.78
CA VAL A 196 6.18 8.27 0.53
C VAL A 196 5.69 9.43 1.38
N PHE A 197 6.39 9.72 2.47
CA PHE A 197 5.98 10.73 3.44
C PHE A 197 6.69 12.06 3.22
N ARG A 198 6.02 13.16 3.61
CA ARG A 198 6.59 14.52 3.61
C ARG A 198 7.09 14.92 2.22
N ILE A 199 6.29 14.64 1.20
CA ILE A 199 6.64 14.87 -0.22
C ILE A 199 6.99 16.34 -0.44
N ASN A 200 6.19 17.25 0.12
CA ASN A 200 6.47 18.67 0.17
C ASN A 200 6.99 19.06 1.57
N PRO A 201 8.29 19.39 1.72
CA PRO A 201 8.86 19.75 3.02
C PRO A 201 8.34 21.09 3.59
N SER A 202 7.72 21.93 2.75
CA SER A 202 7.12 23.21 3.19
C SER A 202 5.72 23.06 3.77
N GLN A 203 5.10 21.88 3.66
CA GLN A 203 3.75 21.61 4.17
C GLN A 203 3.79 20.78 5.44
N ALA A 204 2.86 21.05 6.35
CA ALA A 204 2.68 20.22 7.54
C ALA A 204 2.37 18.77 7.14
N PHE A 205 2.94 17.82 7.88
CA PHE A 205 2.66 16.41 7.72
C PHE A 205 1.72 15.97 8.83
N ASN A 206 0.49 15.66 8.45
CA ASN A 206 -0.56 15.21 9.37
C ASN A 206 -0.91 13.72 9.18
N GLY A 207 -0.14 13.00 8.34
CA GLY A 207 -0.32 11.57 8.12
C GLY A 207 -1.65 11.22 7.45
N ARG A 208 -2.48 10.46 8.16
CA ARG A 208 -3.73 9.86 7.69
C ARG A 208 -4.95 10.60 8.27
N ASP A 209 -5.89 10.98 7.42
CA ASP A 209 -7.21 11.48 7.82
C ASP A 209 -8.22 10.33 7.81
N CYS A 210 -8.51 9.72 8.97
CA CYS A 210 -9.57 8.70 9.04
C CYS A 210 -10.95 9.34 8.86
N ILE A 211 -11.83 8.68 8.12
CA ILE A 211 -13.18 9.19 7.83
C ILE A 211 -14.27 8.14 7.95
N ASP A 212 -15.51 8.61 8.07
CA ASP A 212 -16.73 7.80 8.10
C ASP A 212 -17.50 7.96 6.77
N PRO A 213 -17.15 7.22 5.70
CA PRO A 213 -17.80 7.34 4.41
C PRO A 213 -19.23 6.79 4.41
N LEU A 214 -19.51 5.72 5.18
CA LEU A 214 -20.85 5.11 5.22
C LEU A 214 -21.85 5.93 6.03
N GLY A 215 -21.41 6.58 7.11
CA GLY A 215 -22.23 7.51 7.90
C GLY A 215 -22.34 8.91 7.29
N GLY A 216 -21.73 9.16 6.14
CA GLY A 216 -21.68 10.47 5.50
C GLY A 216 -23.02 10.94 4.93
N GLU A 217 -23.20 12.27 4.89
CA GLU A 217 -24.35 12.89 4.24
C GLU A 217 -24.18 12.83 2.71
N LYS A 218 -25.18 12.29 2.01
CA LYS A 218 -25.19 12.29 0.54
C LYS A 218 -25.53 13.67 0.02
N LEU A 219 -24.66 14.21 -0.81
CA LEU A 219 -24.83 15.50 -1.48
C LEU A 219 -25.23 15.27 -2.95
N LYS A 220 -25.36 16.36 -3.71
CA LYS A 220 -25.59 16.31 -5.16
C LYS A 220 -24.39 15.67 -5.88
N ASP A 221 -24.62 15.20 -7.10
CA ASP A 221 -23.59 14.67 -8.01
C ASP A 221 -22.80 13.46 -7.46
N GLY A 222 -23.40 12.71 -6.54
CA GLY A 222 -22.79 11.52 -5.94
C GLY A 222 -21.71 11.83 -4.91
N LEU A 223 -21.57 13.08 -4.49
CA LEU A 223 -20.64 13.49 -3.44
C LEU A 223 -21.13 13.04 -2.06
N ILE A 224 -20.19 12.81 -1.15
CA ILE A 224 -20.45 12.42 0.23
C ILE A 224 -19.72 13.39 1.14
N ARG A 225 -20.43 13.99 2.10
CA ARG A 225 -19.82 14.75 3.20
C ARG A 225 -19.56 13.79 4.36
N ALA A 226 -18.35 13.25 4.40
CA ALA A 226 -17.91 12.27 5.37
C ALA A 226 -17.30 12.94 6.61
N ARG A 227 -17.66 12.48 7.80
CA ARG A 227 -17.09 12.99 9.06
C ARG A 227 -15.65 12.48 9.21
N ARG A 228 -14.74 13.34 9.69
CA ARG A 228 -13.42 12.92 10.19
C ARG A 228 -13.59 12.23 11.53
N ILE A 229 -12.95 11.07 11.67
CA ILE A 229 -13.02 10.25 12.87
C ILE A 229 -11.62 9.92 13.37
N GLU A 230 -11.51 9.58 14.64
CA GLU A 230 -10.24 9.10 15.20
C GLU A 230 -9.97 7.67 14.72
N LEU A 231 -8.69 7.28 14.63
CA LEU A 231 -8.30 5.94 14.20
C LEU A 231 -8.97 4.82 15.02
N LYS A 232 -9.08 5.01 16.34
CA LYS A 232 -9.77 4.07 17.23
C LYS A 232 -11.24 3.90 16.87
N GLU A 233 -11.92 4.97 16.47
CA GLU A 233 -13.30 4.91 16.02
C GLU A 233 -13.40 4.23 14.65
N ALA A 234 -12.45 4.50 13.74
CA ALA A 234 -12.37 3.83 12.45
C ALA A 234 -12.23 2.31 12.61
N TYR A 235 -11.33 1.82 13.48
CA TYR A 235 -11.23 0.39 13.77
C TYR A 235 -12.51 -0.20 14.35
N LYS A 236 -13.19 0.52 15.24
CA LYS A 236 -14.47 0.06 15.80
C LYS A 236 -15.56 -0.07 14.73
N LEU A 237 -15.64 0.89 13.80
CA LEU A 237 -16.69 0.95 12.79
C LEU A 237 -16.40 0.03 11.59
N TYR A 238 -15.14 -0.06 11.18
CA TYR A 238 -14.75 -0.63 9.88
C TYR A 238 -13.79 -1.81 9.99
N GLY A 239 -13.18 -2.02 11.15
CA GLY A 239 -12.07 -2.93 11.35
C GLY A 239 -12.40 -4.42 11.26
N LYS A 240 -13.64 -4.83 11.56
CA LYS A 240 -14.18 -6.21 11.41
C LYS A 240 -15.54 -6.29 10.72
N SER A 241 -16.17 -5.13 10.45
CA SER A 241 -17.56 -5.01 9.99
C SER A 241 -17.71 -5.52 8.58
#